data_AF-A0A068XUJ6-F1
#
_entry.id   AF-A0A068XUJ6-F1
#
_cell.length_a   1.000
_cell.length_b   1.000
_cell.length_c   1.000
_cell.angle_alpha   90.00
_cell.angle_beta   90.00
_cell.angle_gamma   90.00
#
_symmetry.space_group_name_H-M   'P 1'
#
loop_
_entity.id
_entity.type
_entity.pdbx_description
1 polymer ?
#
loop_
_entity_poly.entity_id
_entity_poly.type
_entity_poly.pdbx_seq_one_letter_code
_entity_poly.pdbx_strand_id
1 'polypeptide(L)'
;MPSARQGTSAVNIPDIGIVVVGGADNRRFSVKSAEMLVEDPSGESGWRWIELRAMLEGREDPGIAYFNGCMVVAGGQYKQPRITVEYLRLTSVEQPTAPPQWTRLHGVDTRCLHYTSLATFNNRLIMLSSRHLTGQFNVEATVTGGQFATCKDRGHK
;
A
#
# COMPACT_ATOMS: atom_id res chain seq x y z
N MET A 1 -2.41 12.85 -11.81
CA MET A 1 -1.25 12.54 -10.96
C MET A 1 -0.12 13.43 -11.44
N PRO A 2 0.65 14.10 -10.58
CA PRO A 2 1.65 15.08 -11.00
C PRO A 2 2.82 14.48 -11.79
N SER A 3 3.09 13.19 -11.63
CA SER A 3 4.17 12.48 -12.33
C SER A 3 3.62 11.32 -13.14
N ALA A 4 4.19 11.07 -14.32
CA ALA A 4 3.90 9.87 -15.11
C ALA A 4 4.68 8.66 -14.57
N ARG A 5 4.01 7.53 -14.39
CA ARG A 5 4.59 6.26 -13.94
C ARG A 5 3.62 5.10 -14.18
N GLN A 6 4.14 3.89 -14.24
CA GLN A 6 3.38 2.64 -14.39
C GLN A 6 3.46 1.80 -13.11
N GLY A 7 2.63 0.76 -13.00
CA GLY A 7 2.65 -0.15 -11.84
C GLY A 7 2.33 0.54 -10.51
N THR A 8 1.54 1.61 -10.55
CA THR A 8 1.03 2.29 -9.35
C THR A 8 -0.14 1.52 -8.77
N SER A 9 -0.40 1.75 -7.48
CA SER A 9 -1.60 1.24 -6.83
C SER A 9 -2.40 2.38 -6.24
N ALA A 10 -3.72 2.26 -6.31
CA ALA A 10 -4.63 3.29 -5.84
C ALA A 10 -5.68 2.73 -4.89
N VAL A 11 -6.08 3.54 -3.91
CA VAL A 11 -7.19 3.25 -3.01
C VAL A 11 -8.08 4.48 -2.87
N ASN A 12 -9.39 4.28 -2.97
CA ASN A 12 -10.36 5.31 -2.63
C ASN A 12 -10.66 5.25 -1.13
N ILE A 13 -10.54 6.39 -0.44
CA ILE A 13 -10.87 6.54 0.97
C ILE A 13 -12.09 7.48 1.04
N PRO A 14 -13.29 6.96 1.40
CA PRO A 14 -14.48 7.78 1.52
C PRO A 14 -14.24 9.02 2.37
N ASP A 15 -14.81 10.15 1.94
CA ASP A 15 -14.74 11.46 2.61
C ASP A 15 -13.32 12.07 2.75
N ILE A 16 -12.28 11.41 2.21
CA ILE A 16 -10.89 11.89 2.25
C ILE A 16 -10.35 12.10 0.84
N GLY A 17 -10.40 11.09 -0.04
CA GLY A 17 -9.89 11.20 -1.40
C GLY A 17 -9.31 9.90 -1.96
N ILE A 18 -8.70 10.00 -3.14
CA ILE A 18 -8.07 8.87 -3.82
C ILE A 18 -6.56 8.96 -3.63
N VAL A 19 -5.96 7.94 -3.01
CA VAL A 19 -4.52 7.90 -2.80
C VAL A 19 -3.88 6.99 -3.83
N VAL A 20 -2.76 7.44 -4.41
CA VAL A 20 -1.94 6.69 -5.35
C VAL A 20 -0.54 6.57 -4.79
N VAL A 21 0.04 5.37 -4.82
CA VAL A 21 1.38 5.09 -4.26
C VAL A 21 2.27 4.34 -5.24
N GLY A 22 3.57 4.53 -5.09
CA GLY A 22 4.59 3.74 -5.77
C GLY A 22 4.54 3.88 -7.28
N GLY A 23 4.87 2.80 -7.98
CA GLY A 23 5.07 2.72 -9.41
C GLY A 23 6.54 2.77 -9.82
N ALA A 24 6.76 2.71 -11.12
CA ALA A 24 8.07 2.87 -11.75
C ALA A 24 8.08 4.08 -12.68
N ASP A 25 9.13 4.89 -12.55
CA ASP A 25 9.36 6.04 -13.43
C ASP A 25 9.81 5.59 -14.84
N ASN A 26 10.04 6.56 -15.73
CA ASN A 26 10.51 6.29 -17.10
C ASN A 26 11.89 5.59 -17.17
N ARG A 27 12.66 5.60 -16.07
CA ARG A 27 13.93 4.89 -15.94
C ARG A 27 13.76 3.50 -15.33
N ARG A 28 12.51 3.06 -15.13
CA ARG A 28 12.11 1.79 -14.49
C ARG A 28 12.61 1.66 -13.05
N PHE A 29 12.79 2.79 -12.35
CA PHE A 29 13.10 2.76 -10.92
C PHE A 29 11.81 2.85 -10.13
N SER A 30 11.66 1.92 -9.18
CA SER A 30 10.56 1.92 -8.21
C SER A 30 10.60 3.20 -7.38
N VAL A 31 9.51 3.96 -7.35
CA VAL A 31 9.44 5.25 -6.64
C VAL A 31 8.80 5.11 -5.26
N LYS A 32 9.12 6.07 -4.38
CA LYS A 32 8.61 6.17 -3.00
C LYS A 32 7.42 7.11 -2.86
N SER A 33 7.01 7.77 -3.95
CA SER A 33 6.01 8.83 -3.87
C SER A 33 4.64 8.26 -3.49
N ALA A 34 3.92 9.07 -2.73
CA ALA A 34 2.53 8.88 -2.41
C ALA A 34 1.82 10.22 -2.61
N GLU A 35 0.72 10.21 -3.36
CA GLU A 35 -0.02 11.41 -3.69
C GLU A 35 -1.51 11.15 -3.54
N MET A 36 -2.24 12.18 -3.15
CA MET A 36 -3.67 12.11 -2.95
C MET A 36 -4.40 13.10 -3.86
N LEU A 37 -5.43 12.62 -4.53
CA LEU A 37 -6.39 13.42 -5.26
C LEU A 37 -7.55 13.73 -4.32
N VAL A 38 -7.76 15.02 -4.05
CA VAL A 38 -8.80 15.54 -3.14
C VAL A 38 -9.62 16.59 -3.85
N GLU A 39 -10.82 16.85 -3.36
CA GLU A 39 -11.61 17.99 -3.82
C GLU A 39 -10.90 19.31 -3.53
N ASP A 40 -11.03 20.26 -4.45
CA ASP A 40 -10.47 21.60 -4.29
C ASP A 40 -11.44 22.48 -3.49
N PRO A 41 -11.05 22.97 -2.28
CA PRO A 41 -11.92 23.83 -1.48
C PRO A 41 -12.28 25.15 -2.17
N SER A 42 -11.48 25.61 -3.14
CA SER A 42 -11.76 26.83 -3.91
C SER A 42 -12.84 26.63 -4.97
N GLY A 43 -13.15 25.38 -5.33
CA GLY A 43 -14.16 25.04 -6.33
C GLY A 43 -13.77 25.32 -7.79
N GLU A 44 -12.62 25.91 -8.09
CA GLU A 44 -12.25 26.31 -9.45
C GLU A 44 -11.95 25.12 -10.39
N SER A 45 -11.26 24.10 -9.86
CA SER A 45 -10.83 22.89 -10.59
C SER A 45 -11.67 21.65 -10.26
N GLY A 46 -12.45 21.71 -9.17
CA GLY A 46 -13.14 20.58 -8.56
C GLY A 46 -12.20 19.60 -7.85
N TRP A 47 -10.97 19.40 -8.36
CA TRP A 47 -9.98 18.47 -7.81
C TRP A 47 -8.56 19.05 -7.82
N ARG A 48 -7.75 18.63 -6.84
CA ARG A 48 -6.31 18.97 -6.76
C ARG A 48 -5.49 17.79 -6.27
N TRP A 49 -4.24 17.73 -6.69
CA TRP A 49 -3.25 16.77 -6.18
C TRP A 49 -2.50 17.35 -5.00
N ILE A 50 -2.32 16.55 -3.96
CA ILE A 50 -1.43 16.86 -2.84
C ILE A 50 -0.39 15.76 -2.66
N GLU A 51 0.82 16.17 -2.29
CA GLU A 51 1.90 15.25 -1.96
C GLU A 51 1.76 14.76 -0.51
N LEU A 52 1.85 13.45 -0.31
CA LEU A 52 1.98 12.84 1.00
C LEU A 52 3.46 12.59 1.30
N ARG A 53 3.78 12.31 2.56
CA ARG A 53 5.13 11.87 2.92
C ARG A 53 5.50 10.64 2.08
N ALA A 54 6.73 10.60 1.58
CA ALA A 54 7.24 9.47 0.82
C ALA A 54 7.31 8.20 1.68
N MET A 55 7.00 7.06 1.06
CA MET A 55 7.16 5.71 1.61
C MET A 55 8.60 5.45 2.05
N LEU A 56 8.80 4.45 2.92
CA LEU A 56 10.14 4.05 3.38
C LEU A 56 10.93 3.41 2.24
N GLU A 57 10.25 2.60 1.42
CA GLU A 57 10.82 1.83 0.32
C GLU A 57 10.14 2.16 -1.01
N GLY A 58 10.91 2.12 -2.11
CA GLY A 58 10.35 2.28 -3.45
C GLY A 58 9.61 1.01 -3.85
N ARG A 59 8.42 1.15 -4.44
CA ARG A 59 7.54 -0.01 -4.74
C ARG A 59 6.95 0.09 -6.14
N GLU A 60 7.01 -0.98 -6.93
CA GLU A 60 6.32 -1.18 -8.21
C GLU A 60 5.33 -2.34 -8.06
N ASP A 61 4.09 -2.18 -8.52
CA ASP A 61 2.97 -3.10 -8.30
C ASP A 61 2.69 -3.45 -6.81
N PRO A 62 2.67 -2.48 -5.86
CA PRO A 62 2.37 -2.77 -4.46
C PRO A 62 0.90 -3.15 -4.23
N GLY A 63 0.60 -3.96 -3.21
CA GLY A 63 -0.75 -4.02 -2.66
C GLY A 63 -1.03 -2.76 -1.83
N ILE A 64 -2.24 -2.21 -1.89
CA ILE A 64 -2.69 -1.09 -1.06
C ILE A 64 -4.10 -1.34 -0.50
N ALA A 65 -4.34 -0.95 0.75
CA ALA A 65 -5.68 -0.92 1.34
C ALA A 65 -5.79 0.16 2.42
N TYR A 66 -7.02 0.64 2.66
CA TYR A 66 -7.35 1.47 3.82
C TYR A 66 -8.00 0.62 4.90
N PHE A 67 -7.41 0.58 6.08
CA PHE A 67 -7.85 -0.27 7.19
C PHE A 67 -7.63 0.45 8.52
N ASN A 68 -8.69 0.59 9.32
CA ASN A 68 -8.66 1.19 10.67
C ASN A 68 -7.90 2.54 10.74
N GLY A 69 -8.24 3.47 9.85
CA GLY A 69 -7.62 4.81 9.84
C GLY A 69 -6.21 4.85 9.25
N CYS A 70 -5.73 3.73 8.71
CA CYS A 70 -4.37 3.60 8.17
C CYS A 70 -4.43 3.19 6.70
N MET A 71 -3.65 3.86 5.87
CA MET A 71 -3.24 3.30 4.59
C MET A 71 -2.16 2.26 4.85
N VAL A 72 -2.32 1.06 4.31
CA VAL A 72 -1.35 -0.02 4.40
C VAL A 72 -0.88 -0.37 3.00
N VAL A 73 0.44 -0.48 2.81
CA VAL A 73 1.06 -0.89 1.55
C VAL A 73 1.97 -2.09 1.77
N ALA A 74 1.93 -3.05 0.85
CA ALA A 74 2.67 -4.31 0.96
C ALA A 74 3.29 -4.72 -0.37
N GLY A 75 4.50 -5.28 -0.32
CA GLY A 75 5.19 -5.77 -1.51
C GLY A 75 5.63 -4.68 -2.50
N GLY A 76 6.02 -5.13 -3.68
CA GLY A 76 6.47 -4.27 -4.79
C GLY A 76 7.93 -3.82 -4.73
N GLN A 77 8.71 -4.28 -3.74
CA GLN A 77 10.13 -3.93 -3.67
C GLN A 77 10.95 -4.69 -4.71
N TYR A 78 11.70 -3.95 -5.50
CA TYR A 78 12.61 -4.54 -6.47
C TYR A 78 13.76 -5.29 -5.77
N LYS A 79 14.02 -6.53 -6.21
CA LYS A 79 15.14 -7.40 -5.75
C LYS A 79 15.16 -7.73 -4.24
N GLN A 80 14.06 -7.59 -3.51
CA GLN A 80 14.00 -8.00 -2.11
C GLN A 80 13.43 -9.42 -1.94
N PRO A 81 14.02 -10.26 -1.06
CA PRO A 81 13.58 -11.64 -0.86
C PRO A 81 12.33 -11.78 0.03
N ARG A 82 11.89 -10.69 0.67
CA ARG A 82 10.75 -10.67 1.60
C ARG A 82 9.82 -9.51 1.26
N ILE A 83 8.50 -9.72 1.37
CA ILE A 83 7.56 -8.59 1.43
C ILE A 83 7.88 -7.79 2.69
N THR A 84 7.94 -6.48 2.53
CA THR A 84 7.80 -5.56 3.66
C THR A 84 6.44 -4.89 3.58
N VAL A 85 5.84 -4.65 4.73
CA VAL A 85 4.58 -3.94 4.88
C VAL A 85 4.84 -2.66 5.66
N GLU A 86 4.28 -1.55 5.22
CA GLU A 86 4.33 -0.28 5.93
C GLU A 86 2.96 0.39 5.92
N TYR A 87 2.74 1.29 6.87
CA TYR A 87 1.48 2.01 6.97
C TYR A 87 1.69 3.49 7.29
N LEU A 88 0.70 4.28 6.88
CA LEU A 88 0.58 5.71 7.16
C LEU A 88 -0.77 5.95 7.81
N ARG A 89 -0.80 6.62 8.97
CA ARG A 89 -2.08 7.10 9.54
C ARG A 89 -2.61 8.24 8.69
N LEU A 90 -3.84 8.11 8.23
CA LEU A 90 -4.53 9.10 7.42
C LEU A 90 -6.00 9.15 7.82
N THR A 91 -6.35 10.16 8.63
CA THR A 91 -7.70 10.34 9.18
C THR A 91 -8.40 11.60 8.66
N SER A 92 -7.67 12.49 7.97
CA SER A 92 -8.20 13.71 7.36
C SER A 92 -7.23 14.20 6.28
N VAL A 93 -7.73 15.05 5.39
CA VAL A 93 -6.94 15.81 4.41
C VAL A 93 -6.11 16.89 5.09
N GLU A 94 -6.58 17.43 6.22
CA GLU A 94 -5.86 18.44 6.98
C GLU A 94 -4.60 17.85 7.61
N GLN A 95 -3.44 18.42 7.27
CA GLN A 95 -2.17 17.96 7.82
C GLN A 95 -2.07 18.39 9.29
N PRO A 96 -1.84 17.46 10.24
CA PRO A 96 -1.55 17.81 11.61
C PRO A 96 -0.26 18.63 11.70
N THR A 97 -0.05 19.33 12.82
CA THR A 97 1.14 20.16 13.12
C THR A 97 2.47 19.41 12.86
N ALA A 98 2.46 18.08 13.01
CA ALA A 98 3.49 17.19 12.49
C ALA A 98 2.86 16.27 11.43
N PRO A 99 3.39 16.26 10.18
CA PRO A 99 2.84 15.41 9.13
C PRO A 99 3.07 13.93 9.46
N PRO A 100 2.09 13.05 9.18
CA PRO A 100 2.20 11.62 9.48
C PRO A 100 3.36 10.99 8.70
N GLN A 101 4.06 10.06 9.35
CA GLN A 101 5.20 9.33 8.76
C GLN A 101 4.85 7.86 8.53
N TRP A 102 5.45 7.27 7.50
CA TRP A 102 5.33 5.85 7.23
C TRP A 102 6.06 5.04 8.31
N THR A 103 5.43 3.96 8.75
CA THR A 103 5.97 3.05 9.76
C THR A 103 5.98 1.62 9.23
N ARG A 104 7.10 0.92 9.40
CA ARG A 104 7.24 -0.48 9.00
C ARG A 104 6.51 -1.41 9.98
N LEU A 105 5.73 -2.34 9.44
CA LEU A 105 5.15 -3.45 10.19
C LEU A 105 6.11 -4.63 10.19
N HIS A 106 6.45 -5.11 11.38
CA HIS A 106 7.28 -6.29 11.58
C HIS A 106 6.40 -7.54 11.78
N GLY A 107 6.92 -8.72 11.45
CA GLY A 107 6.23 -9.99 11.65
C GLY A 107 5.37 -10.48 10.48
N VAL A 108 5.29 -9.71 9.38
CA VAL A 108 4.63 -10.10 8.11
C VAL A 108 5.70 -10.53 7.09
N ASP A 109 6.71 -11.26 7.56
CA ASP A 109 7.84 -11.71 6.74
C ASP A 109 7.42 -12.94 5.92
N THR A 110 6.77 -12.68 4.80
CA THR A 110 6.47 -13.71 3.80
C THR A 110 7.50 -13.64 2.68
N ARG A 111 8.00 -14.81 2.26
CA ARG A 111 8.80 -14.90 1.04
C ARG A 111 7.90 -14.47 -0.12
N CYS A 112 8.24 -13.38 -0.80
CA CYS A 112 7.41 -12.85 -1.87
C CYS A 112 8.02 -13.08 -3.23
N LEU A 113 7.13 -13.33 -4.18
CA LEU A 113 7.35 -13.32 -5.61
C LEU A 113 6.35 -12.30 -6.19
N HIS A 114 6.88 -11.39 -6.99
CA HIS A 114 6.28 -10.47 -7.97
C HIS A 114 5.00 -9.68 -7.68
N TYR A 115 3.88 -10.25 -7.18
CA TYR A 115 2.60 -9.52 -7.05
C TYR A 115 1.99 -9.63 -5.66
N THR A 116 1.50 -8.51 -5.15
CA THR A 116 0.80 -8.42 -3.86
C THR A 116 -0.52 -7.68 -4.03
N SER A 117 -1.58 -8.20 -3.43
CA SER A 117 -2.87 -7.53 -3.32
C SER A 117 -3.29 -7.47 -1.86
N LEU A 118 -3.95 -6.38 -1.47
CA LEU A 118 -4.51 -6.19 -0.14
C LEU A 118 -6.01 -5.98 -0.28
N ALA A 119 -6.78 -6.63 0.58
CA ALA A 119 -8.23 -6.47 0.66
C ALA A 119 -8.67 -6.35 2.11
N THR A 120 -9.72 -5.58 2.36
CA THR A 120 -10.38 -5.53 3.65
C THR A 120 -11.68 -6.31 3.61
N PHE A 121 -11.90 -7.18 4.60
CA PHE A 121 -13.11 -7.98 4.72
C PHE A 121 -13.38 -8.33 6.18
N ASN A 122 -14.60 -8.11 6.66
CA ASN A 122 -15.02 -8.43 8.04
C ASN A 122 -14.02 -7.95 9.12
N ASN A 123 -13.61 -6.68 9.05
CA ASN A 123 -12.63 -6.07 9.96
C ASN A 123 -11.27 -6.81 9.99
N ARG A 124 -10.89 -7.41 8.87
CA ARG A 124 -9.57 -8.00 8.65
C ARG A 124 -8.94 -7.37 7.43
N LEU A 125 -7.65 -7.09 7.53
CA LEU A 125 -6.81 -6.87 6.37
C LEU A 125 -6.27 -8.23 5.92
N ILE A 126 -6.50 -8.57 4.66
CA ILE A 126 -6.07 -9.81 4.01
C ILE A 126 -5.02 -9.47 2.97
N MET A 127 -3.88 -10.15 3.03
CA MET A 127 -2.83 -10.09 2.02
C MET A 127 -2.86 -11.34 1.14
N LEU A 128 -2.88 -11.11 -0.17
CA LEU A 128 -2.76 -12.12 -1.21
C LEU A 128 -1.43 -11.92 -1.93
N SER A 129 -0.68 -13.00 -2.12
CA SER A 129 0.57 -12.98 -2.87
C SER A 129 0.62 -14.14 -3.87
N SER A 130 1.25 -13.93 -5.02
CA SER A 130 1.30 -14.92 -6.12
C SER A 130 2.70 -15.09 -6.67
N ARG A 131 3.07 -16.33 -7.02
CA ARG A 131 4.32 -16.65 -7.71
C ARG A 131 4.07 -16.76 -9.22
N HIS A 132 4.87 -16.08 -10.03
CA HIS A 132 4.88 -16.16 -11.51
C HIS A 132 5.09 -17.59 -12.07
N LEU A 133 5.45 -18.58 -11.24
CA LEU A 133 5.91 -19.89 -11.71
C LEU A 133 4.97 -21.07 -11.45
N THR A 134 3.89 -20.93 -10.66
CA THR A 134 3.05 -22.12 -10.30
C THR A 134 1.55 -21.87 -10.14
N GLY A 135 1.03 -20.66 -10.34
CA GLY A 135 -0.41 -20.39 -10.15
C GLY A 135 -0.90 -20.63 -8.71
N GLN A 136 0.02 -20.67 -7.74
CA GLN A 136 -0.28 -20.88 -6.33
C GLN A 136 -0.62 -19.55 -5.65
N PHE A 137 -1.82 -19.48 -5.08
CA PHE A 137 -2.27 -18.38 -4.22
C PHE A 137 -2.07 -18.77 -2.77
N ASN A 138 -1.27 -18.01 -2.03
CA ASN A 138 -1.23 -18.12 -0.57
C ASN A 138 -2.15 -17.05 0.02
N VAL A 139 -3.11 -17.49 0.83
CA VAL A 139 -4.13 -16.64 1.45
C VAL A 139 -3.92 -16.60 2.96
N GLU A 140 -4.17 -15.42 3.54
CA GLU A 140 -4.24 -15.07 4.96
C GLU A 140 -2.93 -14.70 5.67
N ALA A 141 -2.61 -13.40 5.61
CA ALA A 141 -2.25 -12.67 6.83
C ALA A 141 -3.50 -11.88 7.27
N THR A 142 -4.02 -12.15 8.47
CA THR A 142 -5.10 -11.36 9.08
C THR A 142 -4.49 -10.39 10.08
N VAL A 143 -4.73 -9.10 9.92
CA VAL A 143 -4.41 -8.10 10.96
C VAL A 143 -5.68 -7.80 11.76
N THR A 144 -5.74 -8.25 13.01
CA THR A 144 -6.79 -7.87 13.98
C THR A 144 -6.17 -7.12 15.15
N GLY A 145 -6.59 -5.88 15.36
CA GLY A 145 -6.46 -5.15 16.64
C GLY A 145 -5.19 -5.38 17.46
N GLY A 146 -4.01 -5.10 16.91
CA GLY A 146 -2.75 -5.07 17.66
C GLY A 146 -1.96 -6.38 17.77
N GLN A 147 -2.40 -7.48 17.14
CA GLN A 147 -1.60 -8.71 17.02
C GLN A 147 -1.50 -9.15 15.55
N PHE A 148 -0.27 -9.41 15.10
CA PHE A 148 0.06 -9.82 13.73
C PHE A 148 -0.03 -11.35 13.60
N ALA A 149 -0.74 -11.82 12.58
CA ALA A 149 -0.86 -13.25 12.27
C ALA A 149 0.42 -13.84 11.69
N THR A 150 0.65 -15.12 12.02
CA THR A 150 1.70 -15.97 11.45
C THR A 150 1.21 -16.60 10.14
N CYS A 151 2.09 -16.65 9.14
CA CYS A 151 1.85 -17.37 7.89
C CYS A 151 1.87 -18.89 8.16
N LYS A 152 0.76 -19.58 7.90
CA LYS A 152 0.75 -21.05 7.82
C LYS A 152 0.89 -21.46 6.37
N ASP A 153 2.06 -21.98 6.02
CA ASP A 153 2.29 -22.66 4.75
C ASP A 153 1.42 -23.92 4.70
N ARG A 154 0.36 -23.93 3.89
CA ARG A 154 -0.37 -25.17 3.57
C ARG A 154 0.33 -25.82 2.39
N GLY A 155 1.44 -26.50 2.68
CA GLY A 155 2.01 -27.45 1.74
C GLY A 155 1.01 -28.56 1.47
N HIS A 156 0.53 -28.67 0.23
CA HIS A 156 -0.10 -29.89 -0.24
C HIS A 156 1.00 -30.90 -0.56
N LYS A 157 0.83 -32.12 -0.03
CA LYS A 157 1.68 -33.30 -0.23
C LYS A 157 1.78 -33.69 -1.71
#